data_AF-A0A383D0I8-F1
#
_entry.id   AF-A0A383D0I8-F1
#
_cell.length_a   1.000
_cell.length_b   1.000
_cell.length_c   1.000
_cell.angle_alpha   90.00
_cell.angle_beta   90.00
_cell.angle_gamma   90.00
#
_symmetry.space_group_name_H-M   'P 1'
#
loop_
_entity.id
_entity.type
_entity.pdbx_description
1 polymer ?
#
loop_
_entity_poly.entity_id
_entity_poly.type
_entity_poly.pdbx_seq_one_letter_code
_entity_poly.pdbx_strand_id
1 'polypeptide(L)' 'MDSGRKVYINGIFVPEHEAKISIFDSALMFGDMVFEMTRTFNKKQFKLKEHL' A
#
# COMPACT_ATOMS: atom_id res chain seq x y z
N MET A 1 15.64 12.66 -5.15
CA MET A 1 15.76 12.37 -3.71
C MET A 1 14.92 11.13 -3.45
N ASP A 2 15.51 10.08 -2.90
CA ASP A 2 14.78 8.87 -2.55
C ASP A 2 13.83 9.18 -1.38
N SER A 3 12.55 8.85 -1.50
CA SER A 3 11.52 9.22 -0.52
C SER A 3 11.65 8.42 0.79
N GLY A 4 12.44 7.34 0.77
CA GLY A 4 12.58 6.37 1.85
C GLY A 4 11.32 5.52 2.07
N ARG A 5 10.29 5.67 1.22
CA ARG A 5 9.04 4.92 1.32
C ARG A 5 9.24 3.49 0.84
N LYS A 6 8.58 2.58 1.53
CA LYS A 6 8.57 1.15 1.22
C LYS A 6 7.15 0.68 0.96
N VAL A 7 7.02 -0.26 0.04
CA VAL A 7 5.76 -0.95 -0.27
C VAL A 7 5.93 -2.41 0.12
N TYR A 8 4.92 -2.98 0.78
CA TYR A 8 4.86 -4.40 1.06
C TYR A 8 3.96 -5.07 0.02
N ILE A 9 4.51 -5.96 -0.79
CA ILE A 9 3.80 -6.65 -1.87
C ILE A 9 4.36 -8.07 -2.01
N ASN A 10 3.48 -9.07 -2.18
CA ASN A 10 3.87 -10.48 -2.35
C ASN A 10 4.85 -11.02 -1.28
N GLY A 11 4.70 -10.60 -0.03
CA GLY A 11 5.53 -11.10 1.08
C GLY A 11 6.86 -10.37 1.28
N ILE A 12 7.18 -9.36 0.47
CA ILE A 12 8.47 -8.65 0.51
C ILE A 12 8.29 -7.13 0.61
N PHE A 13 9.25 -6.47 1.26
CA PHE A 13 9.35 -5.01 1.25
C PHE A 13 10.25 -4.54 0.11
N VAL A 14 9.71 -3.69 -0.76
CA VAL A 14 10.44 -3.08 -1.90
C VAL A 14 10.43 -1.55 -1.79
N PRO A 15 11.42 -0.86 -2.38
CA PRO A 15 11.33 0.59 -2.59
C PRO A 15 10.09 0.98 -3.39
N GLU A 16 9.49 2.14 -3.09
CA GLU A 16 8.27 2.64 -3.76
C GLU A 16 8.37 2.61 -5.30
N HIS A 17 9.52 2.96 -5.87
CA HIS A 17 9.74 3.01 -7.32
C HIS A 17 9.92 1.62 -7.97
N GLU A 18 10.16 0.58 -7.18
CA GLU A 18 10.28 -0.81 -7.67
C GLU A 18 8.98 -1.60 -7.53
N ALA A 19 7.99 -1.07 -6.81
CA ALA A 19 6.69 -1.72 -6.63
C ALA A 19 5.99 -1.89 -7.98
N LYS A 20 5.67 -3.13 -8.33
CA LYS A 20 5.05 -3.51 -9.61
C LYS A 20 3.89 -4.47 -9.36
N ILE A 21 2.81 -4.27 -10.12
CA ILE A 21 1.67 -5.20 -10.21
C ILE A 21 1.58 -5.71 -11.65
N SER A 22 0.95 -6.87 -11.84
CA SER A 22 0.71 -7.41 -13.19
C SER A 22 -0.28 -6.52 -13.95
N ILE A 23 -0.07 -6.37 -15.26
CA ILE A 23 -1.08 -5.72 -16.11
C ILE A 23 -2.37 -6.53 -16.22
N PHE A 24 -2.31 -7.82 -15.90
CA PHE A 24 -3.45 -8.75 -15.92
C PHE A 24 -4.14 -8.89 -14.55
N ASP A 25 -3.79 -8.06 -13.57
CA ASP A 25 -4.42 -8.09 -12.25
C ASP A 25 -5.89 -7.65 -12.35
N SER A 26 -6.81 -8.36 -11.67
CA SER A 26 -8.25 -8.05 -11.73
C SER A 26 -8.58 -6.68 -11.13
N ALA A 27 -7.79 -6.24 -10.14
CA ALA A 27 -7.90 -4.89 -9.58
C ALA A 27 -7.66 -3.82 -10.66
N LEU A 28 -6.73 -4.06 -11.57
CA LEU A 28 -6.42 -3.14 -12.67
C LEU A 28 -7.39 -3.31 -13.86
N MET A 29 -7.65 -4.57 -14.25
CA MET A 29 -8.43 -4.89 -15.44
C MET A 29 -9.92 -4.58 -15.28
N PHE A 30 -10.47 -4.82 -14.09
CA PHE A 30 -11.91 -4.75 -13.83
C PHE A 30 -12.28 -3.82 -12.67
N GLY A 31 -11.30 -3.26 -11.97
CA GLY A 31 -11.55 -2.45 -10.76
C GLY A 31 -12.00 -3.29 -9.57
N ASP A 32 -11.74 -4.60 -9.58
CA ASP A 32 -12.06 -5.51 -8.47
C ASP A 32 -11.07 -5.30 -7.32
N MET A 33 -11.21 -4.18 -6.62
CA MET A 33 -10.35 -3.78 -5.52
C MET A 33 -11.10 -3.00 -4.45
N VAL A 34 -10.62 -3.12 -3.22
CA VAL A 34 -10.99 -2.28 -2.09
C VAL A 34 -9.72 -1.64 -1.56
N PHE A 35 -9.78 -0.38 -1.17
CA PHE A 35 -8.64 0.33 -0.58
C PHE A 35 -9.07 1.06 0.68
N GLU A 36 -8.10 1.31 1.56
CA GLU A 36 -8.24 2.12 2.77
C GLU A 36 -6.96 2.94 2.96
N MET A 37 -7.07 4.10 3.60
CA MET A 37 -5.96 4.97 3.93
C MET A 37 -5.95 5.29 5.42
N THR A 38 -4.88 4.89 6.10
CA THR A 38 -4.64 5.26 7.50
C THR A 38 -3.56 6.32 7.61
N ARG A 39 -3.65 7.15 8.66
CA ARG A 39 -2.64 8.17 8.95
C ARG A 39 -2.05 7.98 10.34
N THR A 40 -0.77 8.32 10.45
CA THR A 40 -0.02 8.29 11.70
C THR A 40 0.29 9.72 12.13
N PHE A 41 0.08 10.03 13.40
CA PHE A 41 0.43 11.32 14.00
C PHE A 41 1.42 11.06 15.13
N ASN A 42 2.58 11.73 15.09
CA ASN A 42 3.66 11.54 16.08
C ASN A 42 3.99 10.05 16.33
N LYS A 43 4.18 9.27 15.25
CA LYS A 43 4.46 7.83 15.30
C LYS A 43 3.36 6.96 15.95
N LYS A 44 2.16 7.51 16.20
CA LYS A 44 0.97 6.79 16.67
C LYS A 44 -0.06 6.65 15.56
N GLN A 45 -0.50 5.42 15.30
CA GLN A 45 -1.56 5.12 14.34
C GLN A 45 -2.90 5.69 14.82
N PHE A 46 -3.64 6.35 13.93
CA PHE A 46 -4.97 6.85 14.24
C PHE A 46 -6.02 5.77 13.96
N LYS A 47 -6.75 5.33 15.01
CA LYS A 47 -7.90 4.43 14.92
C LYS A 47 -7.69 3.19 14.03
N LEU A 48 -6.51 2.54 14.11
CA LEU A 48 -6.18 1.41 13.23
C LEU A 48 -7.24 0.30 13.28
N LYS A 49 -7.77 -0.01 14.47
CA LYS A 49 -8.74 -1.10 14.65
C LYS A 49 -10.07 -0.84 13.97
N GLU A 50 -10.44 0.42 13.82
CA GLU A 50 -11.70 0.83 13.19
C GLU A 50 -11.59 0.88 11.66
N HIS A 51 -10.37 0.95 11.11
CA HIS A 51 -10.10 0.90 9.66
C HIS A 51 -9.90 -0.53 9.12
N LEU A 52 -9.63 -1.50 10.00
CA LEU A 52 -9.47 -2.92 9.66
C LEU A 52 -10.79 -3.68 9.82
#